data_AF-A0A3L6SU21-F1
#
_entry.id   AF-A0A3L6SU21-F1
#
_cell.length_a   1.000
_cell.length_b   1.000
_cell.length_c   1.000
_cell.angle_alpha   90.00
_cell.angle_beta   90.00
_cell.angle_gamma   90.00
#
_symmetry.space_group_name_H-M   'P 1'
#
loop_
_entity.id
_entity.type
_entity.pdbx_description
1 polymer ?
#
loop_
_entity_poly.entity_id
_entity_poly.type
_entity_poly.pdbx_seq_one_letter_code
_entity_poly.pdbx_strand_id
1 'polypeptide(L)'
;MQCKNGHAACRGCCDRVRGTCPSCRAPTGAIRCRPLERAIAAMLFPCAFSAAGCGRRLRVAERRAHEEFYCQHAPPGRRKACPHVAVAAGTICTVHPRLRLVLVFR
;
A
#
# COMPACT_ATOMS: atom_id res chain seq x y z
N MET A 1 9.81 -10.38 -9.56
CA MET A 1 10.90 -11.19 -10.13
C MET A 1 10.42 -12.62 -10.16
N GLN A 2 10.78 -13.38 -11.18
CA GLN A 2 10.33 -14.75 -11.34
C GLN A 2 11.49 -15.63 -11.80
N CYS A 3 11.63 -16.82 -11.22
CA CYS A 3 12.58 -17.81 -11.74
C CYS A 3 11.97 -18.57 -12.92
N LYS A 4 12.79 -19.31 -13.66
CA LYS A 4 12.35 -20.12 -14.82
C LYS A 4 11.28 -21.16 -14.49
N ASN A 5 11.19 -21.58 -13.23
CA ASN A 5 10.20 -22.56 -12.75
C ASN A 5 8.91 -21.89 -12.23
N GLY A 6 8.74 -20.58 -12.41
CA GLY A 6 7.50 -19.88 -12.08
C GLY A 6 7.40 -19.30 -10.67
N HIS A 7 8.34 -19.61 -9.76
CA HIS A 7 8.34 -19.01 -8.42
C HIS A 7 8.60 -17.50 -8.49
N ALA A 8 7.75 -16.73 -7.82
CA ALA A 8 7.82 -15.28 -7.80
C ALA A 8 8.36 -14.75 -6.46
N ALA A 9 9.23 -13.75 -6.52
CA ALA A 9 9.69 -12.99 -5.36
C ALA A 9 9.70 -11.48 -5.67
N CYS A 10 9.53 -10.65 -4.65
CA CYS A 10 9.73 -9.21 -4.79
C CYS A 10 11.23 -8.89 -4.94
N ARG A 11 11.56 -7.68 -5.39
CA ARG A 11 12.95 -7.28 -5.63
C ARG A 11 13.81 -7.36 -4.36
N GLY A 12 13.35 -6.81 -3.24
CA GLY A 12 14.09 -6.88 -1.98
C GLY A 12 14.29 -8.30 -1.46
N CYS A 13 13.35 -9.22 -1.70
CA CYS A 13 13.56 -10.64 -1.39
C CYS A 13 14.61 -11.26 -2.30
N CYS A 14 14.61 -10.94 -3.60
CA CYS A 14 15.64 -11.41 -4.54
C CYS A 14 17.03 -10.96 -4.16
N ASP A 15 17.17 -9.69 -3.76
CA ASP A 15 18.45 -9.12 -3.33
C ASP A 15 18.98 -9.86 -2.08
N ARG A 16 18.10 -10.16 -1.11
CA ARG A 16 18.45 -10.91 0.11
C ARG A 16 18.92 -12.34 -0.17
N VAL A 17 18.36 -12.99 -1.19
CA VAL A 17 18.73 -14.37 -1.61
C VAL A 17 19.74 -14.38 -2.76
N ARG A 18 20.40 -13.25 -3.02
CA ARG A 18 21.45 -13.10 -4.06
C ARG A 18 21.00 -13.62 -5.43
N GLY A 19 19.76 -13.33 -5.80
CA GLY A 19 19.20 -13.72 -7.09
C GLY A 19 18.94 -15.23 -7.24
N THR A 20 18.96 -16.02 -6.16
CA THR A 20 18.70 -17.47 -6.21
C THR A 20 17.36 -17.81 -5.59
N CYS A 21 16.52 -18.58 -6.29
CA CYS A 21 15.21 -18.95 -5.79
C CYS A 21 15.33 -19.86 -4.56
N PRO A 22 14.73 -19.52 -3.40
CA PRO A 22 14.85 -20.34 -2.19
C PRO A 22 14.14 -21.70 -2.33
N SER A 23 13.07 -21.78 -3.13
CA SER A 23 12.26 -22.99 -3.28
C SER A 23 12.90 -24.04 -4.19
N CYS A 24 13.60 -23.61 -5.25
CA CYS A 24 14.09 -24.53 -6.29
C CYS A 24 15.53 -24.29 -6.73
N ARG A 25 16.25 -23.36 -6.08
CA ARG A 25 17.66 -23.01 -6.35
C ARG A 25 17.95 -22.49 -7.77
N ALA A 26 16.94 -22.32 -8.62
CA ALA A 26 17.10 -21.73 -9.94
C ALA A 26 17.42 -20.23 -9.83
N PRO A 27 18.18 -19.65 -10.77
CA PRO A 27 18.35 -18.21 -10.88
C PRO A 27 16.99 -17.51 -10.98
N THR A 28 16.80 -16.51 -10.14
CA THR A 28 15.62 -15.64 -10.17
C THR A 28 15.93 -14.50 -11.12
N GLY A 29 15.35 -14.57 -12.32
CA GLY A 29 15.61 -13.59 -13.37
C GLY A 29 14.97 -12.24 -13.11
N ALA A 30 15.29 -11.26 -13.97
CA ALA A 30 14.77 -9.90 -13.90
C ALA A 30 13.30 -9.74 -14.35
N ILE A 31 12.59 -10.84 -14.56
CA ILE A 31 11.24 -10.85 -15.12
C ILE A 31 10.25 -10.33 -14.06
N ARG A 32 9.57 -9.21 -14.34
CA ARG A 32 8.49 -8.68 -13.51
C ARG A 32 7.21 -9.48 -13.73
N CYS A 33 6.58 -9.90 -12.63
CA CYS A 33 5.33 -10.67 -12.67
C CYS A 33 4.13 -9.72 -12.54
N ARG A 34 3.69 -9.14 -13.67
CA ARG A 34 2.53 -8.21 -13.72
C ARG A 34 1.23 -8.79 -13.14
N PRO A 35 0.87 -10.07 -13.38
CA PRO A 35 -0.33 -10.65 -12.77
C PRO A 35 -0.28 -10.64 -11.24
N LEU A 36 0.87 -10.98 -10.65
CA LEU A 36 1.07 -10.93 -9.21
C LEU A 36 0.99 -9.50 -8.66
N GLU A 37 1.59 -8.52 -9.36
CA GLU A 37 1.46 -7.11 -9.00
C GLU A 37 -0.01 -6.66 -8.96
N ARG A 38 -0.81 -7.04 -9.96
CA ARG A 38 -2.25 -6.72 -10.01
C ARG A 38 -3.04 -7.45 -8.91
N ALA A 39 -2.71 -8.71 -8.64
CA ALA A 39 -3.34 -9.48 -7.57
C ALA A 39 -3.09 -8.82 -6.20
N ILE A 40 -1.83 -8.49 -5.90
CA ILE A 40 -1.45 -7.79 -4.66
C ILE A 40 -2.15 -6.42 -4.57
N ALA A 41 -2.23 -5.67 -5.67
CA ALA A 41 -2.91 -4.36 -5.69
C ALA A 41 -4.42 -4.47 -5.40
N ALA A 42 -5.05 -5.59 -5.76
CA ALA A 42 -6.47 -5.85 -5.50
C ALA A 42 -6.74 -6.40 -4.08
N MET A 43 -5.74 -6.98 -3.41
CA MET A 43 -5.86 -7.53 -2.06
C MET A 43 -6.09 -6.45 -1.00
N LEU A 44 -6.85 -6.80 0.04
CA LEU A 44 -7.13 -5.96 1.20
C LEU A 44 -6.24 -6.37 2.38
N PHE A 45 -5.42 -5.43 2.84
CA PHE A 45 -4.50 -5.60 3.96
C PHE A 45 -5.01 -4.83 5.19
N PRO A 46 -4.80 -5.35 6.40
CA PRO A 46 -5.13 -4.62 7.62
C PRO A 46 -4.31 -3.32 7.71
N CYS A 47 -4.90 -2.30 8.33
CA CYS A 47 -4.20 -1.08 8.73
C CYS A 47 -3.05 -1.40 9.70
N ALA A 48 -1.91 -0.69 9.59
CA ALA A 48 -0.80 -0.79 10.53
C ALA A 48 -1.20 -0.56 11.99
N PHE A 49 -2.26 0.22 12.22
CA PHE A 49 -2.81 0.50 13.56
C PHE A 49 -3.95 -0.46 13.95
N SER A 50 -4.03 -1.64 13.33
CA SER A 50 -5.05 -2.63 13.68
C SER A 50 -4.95 -3.08 15.14
N ALA A 51 -3.74 -3.22 15.67
CA ALA A 51 -3.51 -3.50 17.10
C ALA A 51 -4.01 -2.38 18.04
N ALA A 52 -4.08 -1.14 17.55
CA ALA A 52 -4.64 0.00 18.29
C ALA A 52 -6.17 0.13 18.09
N GLY A 53 -6.82 -0.84 17.45
CA GLY A 53 -8.26 -0.92 17.27
C GLY A 53 -8.77 -0.59 15.86
N CYS A 54 -7.89 -0.28 14.90
CA CYS A 54 -8.34 0.02 13.54
C CYS A 54 -8.81 -1.24 12.78
N GLY A 55 -10.12 -1.39 12.58
CA GLY A 55 -10.71 -2.51 11.83
C GLY A 55 -10.65 -2.39 10.29
N ARG A 56 -10.06 -1.31 9.75
CA ARG A 56 -10.04 -1.07 8.29
C ARG A 56 -9.11 -2.06 7.58
N ARG A 57 -9.63 -2.67 6.52
CA ARG A 57 -8.85 -3.42 5.53
C ARG A 57 -8.87 -2.67 4.20
N LEU A 58 -7.69 -2.42 3.63
CA LEU A 58 -7.47 -1.43 2.57
C LEU A 58 -6.56 -1.99 1.49
N ARG A 59 -6.74 -1.53 0.25
CA ARG A 59 -5.82 -1.87 -0.84
C ARG A 59 -4.47 -1.19 -0.61
N VAL A 60 -3.41 -1.73 -1.22
CA VAL A 60 -2.05 -1.16 -1.08
C VAL A 60 -2.01 0.34 -1.42
N ALA A 61 -2.74 0.77 -2.45
CA ALA A 61 -2.80 2.17 -2.87
C ALA A 61 -3.47 3.10 -1.85
N GLU A 62 -4.45 2.59 -1.10
CA GLU A 62 -5.27 3.38 -0.16
C GLU A 62 -4.69 3.35 1.26
N ARG A 63 -4.04 2.23 1.62
CA ARG A 63 -3.58 1.95 2.97
C ARG A 63 -2.64 3.03 3.50
N ARG A 64 -1.67 3.47 2.69
CA ARG A 64 -0.72 4.53 3.08
C ARG A 64 -1.43 5.84 3.38
N ALA A 65 -2.35 6.27 2.51
CA ALA A 65 -3.09 7.50 2.72
C ALA A 65 -3.97 7.44 3.97
N HIS A 66 -4.63 6.30 4.21
CA HIS A 66 -5.37 6.07 5.45
C HIS A 66 -4.48 6.20 6.68
N GLU A 67 -3.37 5.47 6.74
CA GLU A 67 -2.45 5.47 7.88
C GLU A 67 -1.84 6.85 8.17
N GLU A 68 -1.57 7.63 7.12
CA GLU A 68 -0.90 8.92 7.22
C GLU A 68 -1.84 10.09 7.51
N PHE A 69 -3.09 10.06 7.04
CA PHE A 69 -3.99 11.21 7.10
C PHE A 69 -5.33 10.94 7.80
N TYR A 70 -5.87 9.72 7.69
CA TYR A 70 -7.28 9.45 8.03
C TYR A 70 -7.47 8.51 9.23
N CYS A 71 -6.43 7.79 9.67
CA CYS A 71 -6.57 6.79 10.72
C CYS A 71 -6.69 7.44 12.10
N GLN A 72 -7.86 7.29 12.72
CA GLN A 72 -8.14 7.81 14.06
C GLN A 72 -7.33 7.10 15.16
N HIS A 73 -7.00 5.83 14.92
CA HIS A 73 -6.17 5.01 15.82
C HIS A 73 -4.66 5.25 15.64
N ALA A 74 -4.27 6.14 14.71
CA ALA A 74 -2.87 6.54 14.61
C ALA A 74 -2.46 7.32 15.88
N PRO A 75 -1.23 7.11 16.39
CA PRO A 75 -0.66 7.87 17.50
C PRO A 75 -0.75 9.39 17.31
N PRO A 76 -0.80 10.18 18.40
CA PRO A 76 -0.66 11.62 18.34
C PRO A 76 0.62 12.01 17.59
N GLY A 77 0.55 13.00 16.69
CA GLY A 77 1.68 13.46 15.87
C GLY A 77 2.05 12.56 14.68
N ARG A 78 1.44 11.37 14.51
CA ARG A 78 1.65 10.53 13.33
C ARG A 78 0.77 10.91 12.15
N ARG A 79 -0.38 11.53 12.40
CA ARG A 79 -1.24 12.06 11.34
C ARG A 79 -0.60 13.33 10.78
N LYS A 80 -0.28 13.30 9.49
CA LYS A 80 0.23 14.48 8.77
C LYS A 80 -0.93 15.37 8.34
N ALA A 81 -0.62 16.64 8.10
CA ALA A 81 -1.54 17.53 7.41
C ALA A 81 -1.77 17.02 5.98
N CYS A 82 -3.03 17.03 5.52
CA CYS A 82 -3.35 16.60 4.16
C CYS A 82 -2.62 17.49 3.14
N PRO A 83 -1.84 16.93 2.20
CA PRO A 83 -1.04 17.71 1.25
C PRO A 83 -1.88 18.51 0.24
N HIS A 84 -3.19 18.28 0.18
CA HIS A 84 -4.12 19.02 -0.69
C HIS A 84 -4.81 20.20 0.02
N VAL A 85 -4.57 20.41 1.31
CA VAL A 85 -5.18 21.49 2.10
C VAL A 85 -4.13 22.54 2.40
N ALA A 86 -4.10 23.60 1.60
CA ALA A 86 -3.91 24.93 2.16
C ALA A 86 -5.19 25.23 2.94
N VAL A 87 -5.07 25.40 4.26
CA VAL A 87 -6.19 25.59 5.17
C VAL A 87 -6.88 26.92 4.86
N ALA A 88 -7.95 26.88 4.08
CA ALA A 88 -9.03 27.86 4.16
C ALA A 88 -10.18 27.18 4.94
N ALA A 89 -10.67 27.86 5.96
CA ALA A 89 -11.60 27.34 6.96
C ALA A 89 -12.83 26.65 6.33
N GLY A 90 -13.07 25.39 6.72
CA GLY A 90 -14.38 24.75 6.57
C GLY A 90 -14.53 23.62 5.54
N THR A 91 -13.51 23.29 4.74
CA THR A 91 -13.61 22.21 3.73
C THR A 91 -12.98 20.91 4.21
N ILE A 92 -13.79 19.85 4.39
CA ILE A 92 -13.31 18.50 4.72
C ILE A 92 -12.98 17.76 3.42
N CYS A 93 -11.70 17.47 3.17
CA CYS A 93 -11.28 16.60 2.06
C CYS A 93 -11.57 15.13 2.39
N THR A 94 -12.66 14.56 1.88
CA THR A 94 -12.84 13.11 1.88
C THR A 94 -12.22 12.53 0.60
N VAL A 95 -11.07 11.87 0.73
CA VAL A 95 -10.49 11.12 -0.39
C VAL A 95 -11.30 9.84 -0.57
N HIS A 96 -12.13 9.80 -1.63
CA HIS A 96 -12.90 8.62 -1.99
C HIS A 96 -12.00 7.60 -2.72
N PRO A 97 -12.01 6.30 -2.36
CA PRO A 97 -11.06 5.29 -2.87
C PRO A 97 -11.09 5.00 -4.38
N ARG A 98 -11.97 5.64 -5.16
CA ARG A 98 -12.18 5.33 -6.59
C ARG A 98 -12.20 6.51 -7.56
N LEU A 99 -12.16 7.76 -7.11
CA LEU A 99 -12.28 8.92 -7.99
C LEU A 99 -11.20 9.95 -7.66
N ARG A 100 -10.44 10.38 -8.67
CA ARG A 100 -9.53 11.53 -8.58
C ARG A 100 -10.30 12.69 -7.96
N LEU A 101 -9.82 13.19 -6.82
CA LEU A 101 -10.17 14.44 -6.14
C LEU A 101 -11.63 14.92 -6.36
N VAL A 102 -12.57 14.54 -5.49
CA VAL A 102 -13.89 15.17 -5.47
C VAL A 102 -13.88 16.22 -4.36
N LEU A 103 -13.86 17.50 -4.76
CA LEU A 103 -14.20 18.62 -3.91
C LEU A 103 -15.71 18.54 -3.63
N VAL A 104 -16.10 18.24 -2.39
CA VAL A 104 -17.50 18.32 -1.97
C VAL A 104 -17.72 19.70 -1.36
N PHE A 105 -18.34 20.60 -2.12
CA PHE A 105 -18.88 21.85 -1.62
C PHE A 105 -20.19 21.52 -0.89
N ARG A 106 -20.36 21.95 0.38
CA ARG A 106 -21.71 22.18 0.91
C ARG A 106 -22.14 23.57 0.51
#